data_AF-A0A7J8HQA4-F1
#
_entry.id   AF-A0A7J8HQA4-F1
#
_cell.length_a   1.000
_cell.length_b   1.000
_cell.length_c   1.000
_cell.angle_alpha   90.00
_cell.angle_beta   90.00
_cell.angle_gamma   90.00
#
_symmetry.space_group_name_H-M   'P 1'
#
loop_
_entity.id
_entity.type
_entity.pdbx_description
1 polymer ?
#
loop_
_entity_poly.entity_id
_entity_poly.type
_entity_poly.pdbx_seq_one_letter_code
_entity_poly.pdbx_strand_id
1 'polypeptide(L)'
;MAAALQVLPRSARALSSPLLLGNPGARLVSGMALAEQARQLFESTVGAVLPGPMIHRALSLDPSNGQLKVRDRSFQLQQNLYLVGFGKAVLGMAAAAEELLGQHLVQGVISVPKGIRAAMECTGKQEMLLKPHSRIQVFEGAEDNLPDHDALRAALAIRQLAEGLTADDLLLVLISGGGSALLPAPIPPITLEEKQTLTKLLAARGATIQELNTIRKALSQLKGGGLAQAAYPAQVVSLILSDVVVDRYGLRAALPCSVKTVLAQADSDPRGPHTCGHVLNVIIGSNILALAEAQQQAEVLGYRAVVLSAAMQGDVKSMAHFYGLLAQVAGAYLTPPRAGASVEDEQLHELAAELQLPDMQLKEVLESIAGARGPVCLLAGGEPTVQLQGTGKGGRNQELALRVGAELGRRTLGPVDVLFLSGGTDGKDGPTEAAGAWVMPELVSQATTEGLDVATFLAHNDSHTFFCHFQGGAHLLYTGLTGTNVMDVHLLFLQPR
;
A
#
# COMPACT_ATOMS: atom_id res chain seq x y z
N MET A 1 -61.44 -39.23 -36.33
CA MET A 1 -62.86 -38.93 -36.03
C MET A 1 -62.88 -38.47 -34.57
N ALA A 2 -63.03 -37.18 -34.27
CA ALA A 2 -64.29 -36.41 -34.30
C ALA A 2 -65.30 -36.94 -33.26
N ALA A 3 -65.86 -36.15 -32.34
CA ALA A 3 -65.61 -34.74 -31.96
C ALA A 3 -66.16 -34.46 -30.54
N ALA A 4 -65.80 -33.30 -29.94
CA ALA A 4 -66.63 -32.33 -29.20
C ALA A 4 -67.87 -32.81 -28.37
N LEU A 5 -68.26 -32.24 -27.22
CA LEU A 5 -68.06 -30.90 -26.62
C LEU A 5 -68.67 -30.91 -25.20
N GLN A 6 -68.14 -30.17 -24.21
CA GLN A 6 -68.97 -29.43 -23.22
C GLN A 6 -68.17 -28.40 -22.39
N VAL A 7 -68.92 -27.41 -21.87
CA VAL A 7 -68.61 -25.99 -21.60
C VAL A 7 -69.73 -25.50 -20.64
N LEU A 8 -69.61 -24.70 -19.56
CA LEU A 8 -68.58 -23.85 -18.88
C LEU A 8 -68.95 -23.92 -17.34
N PRO A 9 -68.65 -22.98 -16.38
CA PRO A 9 -67.92 -21.71 -16.40
C PRO A 9 -66.84 -21.48 -15.32
N ARG A 10 -66.19 -20.30 -15.43
CA ARG A 10 -65.17 -19.72 -14.56
C ARG A 10 -65.65 -19.41 -13.14
N SER A 11 -64.74 -19.48 -12.16
CA SER A 11 -64.71 -18.59 -11.00
C SER A 11 -63.31 -17.99 -10.86
N ALA A 12 -63.24 -16.66 -10.67
CA ALA A 12 -61.97 -15.95 -10.58
C ALA A 12 -61.43 -15.98 -9.14
N ARG A 13 -60.15 -16.29 -8.98
CA ARG A 13 -59.39 -15.93 -7.78
C ARG A 13 -58.14 -15.15 -8.21
N ALA A 14 -58.06 -13.91 -7.75
CA ALA A 14 -56.86 -13.10 -7.88
C ALA A 14 -55.74 -13.76 -7.05
N LEU A 15 -54.64 -14.13 -7.71
CA LEU A 15 -53.41 -14.48 -7.03
C LEU A 15 -52.66 -13.18 -6.71
N SER A 16 -52.82 -12.71 -5.48
CA SER A 16 -51.93 -11.72 -4.90
C SER A 16 -50.53 -12.32 -4.79
N SER A 17 -49.62 -11.91 -5.66
CA SER A 17 -48.21 -12.24 -5.57
C SER A 17 -47.63 -11.68 -4.26
N PRO A 18 -47.11 -12.51 -3.34
CA PRO A 18 -46.42 -11.99 -2.17
C PRO A 18 -45.12 -11.30 -2.60
N LEU A 19 -44.88 -10.10 -2.08
CA LEU A 19 -43.61 -9.41 -2.21
C LEU A 19 -42.49 -10.32 -1.66
N LEU A 20 -41.49 -10.61 -2.51
CA LEU A 20 -40.29 -11.33 -2.13
C LEU A 20 -39.42 -10.46 -1.20
N LEU A 21 -39.79 -10.43 0.08
CA LEU A 21 -38.87 -10.10 1.16
C LEU A 21 -37.71 -11.09 1.12
N GLY A 22 -36.56 -10.65 0.63
CA GLY A 22 -35.37 -11.48 0.49
C GLY A 22 -34.96 -12.08 1.84
N ASN A 23 -34.70 -13.39 1.86
CA ASN A 23 -34.40 -14.14 3.08
C ASN A 23 -33.14 -13.58 3.76
N PRO A 24 -33.20 -13.05 5.00
CA PRO A 24 -32.05 -12.43 5.66
C PRO A 24 -30.84 -13.36 5.79
N GLY A 25 -31.08 -14.65 6.03
CA GLY A 25 -30.01 -15.65 6.15
C GLY A 25 -29.22 -15.87 4.85
N ALA A 26 -29.85 -15.69 3.68
CA ALA A 26 -29.17 -15.82 2.40
C ALA A 26 -28.24 -14.62 2.11
N ARG A 27 -28.63 -13.42 2.55
CA ARG A 27 -27.80 -12.20 2.43
C ARG A 27 -26.59 -12.22 3.36
N LEU A 28 -26.74 -12.76 4.58
CA LEU A 28 -25.60 -12.92 5.48
C LEU A 28 -24.53 -13.84 4.86
N VAL A 29 -24.96 -14.93 4.23
CA VAL A 29 -24.07 -15.89 3.55
C VAL A 29 -23.41 -15.29 2.31
N SER A 30 -24.12 -14.49 1.49
CA SER A 30 -23.50 -13.82 0.34
C SER A 30 -22.51 -12.73 0.77
N GLY A 31 -22.84 -11.96 1.81
CA GLY A 31 -21.94 -10.94 2.37
C GLY A 31 -20.65 -11.54 2.94
N MET A 32 -20.73 -12.64 3.69
CA MET A 32 -19.54 -13.34 4.21
C MET A 32 -18.67 -13.92 3.09
N ALA A 33 -19.26 -14.40 1.98
CA ALA A 33 -18.51 -14.86 0.83
C ALA A 33 -17.74 -13.72 0.15
N LEU A 34 -18.37 -12.55 -0.01
CA LEU A 34 -17.73 -11.36 -0.59
C LEU A 34 -16.63 -10.79 0.32
N ALA A 35 -16.81 -10.84 1.64
CA ALA A 35 -15.79 -10.43 2.61
C ALA A 35 -14.55 -11.34 2.56
N GLU A 36 -14.75 -12.64 2.44
CA GLU A 36 -13.65 -13.60 2.29
C GLU A 36 -12.91 -13.42 0.95
N GLN A 37 -13.62 -13.15 -0.15
CA GLN A 37 -13.01 -12.80 -1.43
C GLN A 37 -12.19 -11.50 -1.34
N ALA A 38 -12.70 -10.47 -0.66
CA ALA A 38 -11.98 -9.22 -0.44
C ALA A 38 -10.72 -9.42 0.42
N ARG A 39 -10.79 -10.26 1.46
CA ARG A 39 -9.63 -10.64 2.29
C ARG A 39 -8.57 -11.37 1.47
N GLN A 40 -8.96 -12.38 0.68
CA GLN A 40 -8.05 -13.15 -0.18
C GLN A 40 -7.39 -12.26 -1.26
N LEU A 41 -8.14 -11.32 -1.83
CA LEU A 41 -7.61 -10.36 -2.80
C LEU A 41 -6.61 -9.41 -2.16
N PHE A 42 -6.90 -8.88 -0.96
CA PHE A 42 -5.96 -8.06 -0.18
C PHE A 42 -4.68 -8.82 0.16
N GLU A 43 -4.78 -10.07 0.60
CA GLU A 43 -3.63 -10.92 0.93
C GLU A 43 -2.76 -11.22 -0.29
N SER A 44 -3.36 -11.45 -1.45
CA SER A 44 -2.65 -11.62 -2.73
C SER A 44 -1.97 -10.33 -3.19
N THR A 45 -2.65 -9.19 -3.01
CA THR A 45 -2.11 -7.85 -3.28
C THR A 45 -0.85 -7.57 -2.46
N VAL A 46 -0.89 -7.86 -1.15
CA VAL A 46 0.28 -7.77 -0.26
C VAL A 46 1.35 -8.81 -0.66
N GLY A 47 0.94 -10.03 -1.01
CA GLY A 47 1.81 -11.13 -1.42
C GLY A 47 2.80 -10.77 -2.53
N ALA A 48 2.33 -10.10 -3.59
CA ALA A 48 3.19 -9.70 -4.72
C ALA A 48 4.24 -8.64 -4.37
N VAL A 49 4.06 -7.90 -3.27
CA VAL A 49 5.00 -6.90 -2.75
C VAL A 49 5.69 -7.36 -1.44
N LEU A 50 5.67 -8.67 -1.13
CA LEU A 50 6.53 -9.23 -0.10
C LEU A 50 8.01 -9.24 -0.54
N PRO A 51 8.98 -9.15 0.40
CA PRO A 51 10.40 -9.02 0.05
C PRO A 51 10.94 -10.10 -0.89
N GLY A 52 10.63 -11.38 -0.65
CA GLY A 52 11.06 -12.49 -1.51
C GLY A 52 10.63 -12.32 -2.97
N PRO A 53 9.32 -12.29 -3.28
CA PRO A 53 8.80 -12.06 -4.63
C PRO A 53 9.35 -10.80 -5.32
N MET A 54 9.59 -9.71 -4.59
CA MET A 54 10.18 -8.50 -5.18
C MET A 54 11.67 -8.68 -5.52
N ILE A 55 12.45 -9.30 -4.63
CA ILE A 55 13.88 -9.54 -4.84
C ILE A 55 14.10 -10.53 -6.00
N HIS A 56 13.35 -11.64 -6.07
CA HIS A 56 13.44 -12.60 -7.18
C HIS A 56 13.00 -12.02 -8.54
N ARG A 57 12.11 -11.01 -8.55
CA ARG A 57 11.71 -10.30 -9.77
C ARG A 57 12.76 -9.29 -10.23
N ALA A 58 13.52 -8.71 -9.30
CA ALA A 58 14.51 -7.68 -9.56
C ALA A 58 15.90 -8.24 -9.89
N LEU A 59 16.26 -9.40 -9.30
CA LEU A 59 17.58 -10.00 -9.35
C LEU A 59 17.51 -11.40 -9.97
N SER A 60 18.39 -11.68 -10.94
CA SER A 60 18.55 -13.01 -11.52
C SER A 60 20.04 -13.37 -11.55
N LEU A 61 20.44 -14.40 -10.80
CA LEU A 61 21.81 -14.91 -10.77
C LEU A 61 21.91 -16.16 -11.65
N ASP A 62 22.88 -16.17 -12.57
CA ASP A 62 23.32 -17.40 -13.25
C ASP A 62 24.41 -18.08 -12.40
N PRO A 63 24.13 -19.23 -11.75
CA PRO A 63 25.09 -19.89 -10.88
C PRO A 63 26.24 -20.57 -11.64
N SER A 64 26.15 -20.72 -12.96
CA SER A 64 27.19 -21.38 -13.77
C SER A 64 28.41 -20.48 -14.03
N ASN A 65 28.21 -19.17 -14.03
CA ASN A 65 29.24 -18.17 -14.32
C ASN A 65 29.28 -17.01 -13.30
N GLY A 66 28.37 -16.96 -12.32
CA GLY A 66 28.32 -15.90 -11.30
C GLY A 66 27.80 -14.56 -11.83
N GLN A 67 27.13 -14.53 -12.98
CA GLN A 67 26.58 -13.30 -13.55
C GLN A 67 25.25 -12.94 -12.87
N LEU A 68 25.24 -11.82 -12.14
CA LEU A 68 24.03 -11.21 -11.60
C LEU A 68 23.45 -10.22 -12.61
N LYS A 69 22.24 -10.49 -13.10
CA LYS A 69 21.45 -9.57 -13.91
C LYS A 69 20.48 -8.79 -13.05
N VAL A 70 20.45 -7.46 -13.26
CA VAL A 70 19.53 -6.52 -12.63
C VAL A 70 18.95 -5.64 -13.73
N ARG A 71 17.68 -5.85 -14.07
CA ARG A 71 17.01 -5.28 -15.27
C ARG A 71 17.79 -5.61 -16.55
N ASP A 72 18.42 -4.62 -17.16
CA ASP A 72 19.21 -4.65 -18.40
C ASP A 72 20.73 -4.72 -18.14
N ARG A 73 21.19 -4.43 -16.92
CA ARG A 73 22.62 -4.46 -16.54
C ARG A 73 23.01 -5.83 -15.98
N SER A 74 24.22 -6.30 -16.34
CA SER A 74 24.86 -7.49 -15.79
C SER A 74 26.09 -7.11 -14.98
N PHE A 75 26.28 -7.80 -13.85
CA PHE A 75 27.40 -7.64 -12.91
C PHE A 75 28.06 -8.99 -12.69
N GLN A 76 29.39 -9.03 -12.67
CA GLN A 76 30.14 -10.26 -12.44
C GLN A 76 30.40 -10.43 -10.94
N LEU A 77 29.87 -11.50 -10.33
CA LEU A 77 30.11 -11.81 -8.92
C LEU A 77 31.26 -12.81 -8.78
N GLN A 78 32.21 -12.50 -7.88
CA GLN A 78 33.41 -13.28 -7.58
C GLN A 78 33.78 -13.20 -6.09
N GLN A 79 32.77 -13.27 -5.20
CA GLN A 79 32.95 -13.05 -3.76
C GLN A 79 33.39 -11.61 -3.43
N ASN A 80 32.72 -10.66 -4.10
CA ASN A 80 32.94 -9.21 -4.10
C ASN A 80 31.63 -8.45 -3.85
N LEU A 81 30.58 -9.14 -3.38
CA LEU A 81 29.27 -8.52 -3.09
C LEU A 81 29.22 -8.07 -1.64
N TYR A 82 28.85 -6.80 -1.44
CA TYR A 82 28.57 -6.23 -0.14
C TYR A 82 27.11 -5.79 -0.08
N LEU A 83 26.50 -5.86 1.11
CA LEU A 83 25.08 -5.52 1.29
C LEU A 83 24.91 -4.48 2.40
N VAL A 84 24.30 -3.35 2.09
CA VAL A 84 23.84 -2.40 3.11
C VAL A 84 22.34 -2.19 3.00
N GLY A 85 21.68 -1.83 4.09
CA GLY A 85 20.26 -1.52 4.02
C GLY A 85 19.72 -0.74 5.20
N PHE A 86 18.62 -0.03 4.97
CA PHE A 86 17.94 0.75 6.01
C PHE A 86 16.44 0.88 5.72
N GLY A 87 15.60 0.53 6.69
CA GLY A 87 14.14 0.66 6.59
C GLY A 87 13.35 -0.49 7.22
N LYS A 88 12.02 -0.32 7.30
CA LYS A 88 11.07 -1.24 7.94
C LYS A 88 11.06 -2.65 7.33
N ALA A 89 11.13 -2.77 6.01
CA ALA A 89 11.07 -4.06 5.29
C ALA A 89 12.46 -4.68 5.02
N VAL A 90 13.54 -4.00 5.39
CA VAL A 90 14.90 -4.39 4.97
C VAL A 90 15.35 -5.72 5.55
N LEU A 91 14.84 -6.15 6.71
CA LEU A 91 15.17 -7.46 7.27
C LEU A 91 14.79 -8.61 6.30
N GLY A 92 13.53 -8.62 5.83
CA GLY A 92 13.07 -9.60 4.84
C GLY A 92 13.71 -9.41 3.45
N MET A 93 14.01 -8.17 3.04
CA MET A 93 14.74 -7.93 1.79
C MET A 93 16.17 -8.49 1.85
N ALA A 94 16.82 -8.39 3.00
CA ALA A 94 18.16 -8.92 3.24
C ALA A 94 18.17 -10.45 3.33
N ALA A 95 17.15 -11.06 3.94
CA ALA A 95 16.97 -12.51 3.95
C ALA A 95 16.83 -13.08 2.53
N ALA A 96 15.94 -12.52 1.71
CA ALA A 96 15.77 -12.93 0.31
C ALA A 96 17.03 -12.68 -0.55
N ALA A 97 17.75 -11.57 -0.31
CA ALA A 97 19.01 -11.30 -0.99
C ALA A 97 20.14 -12.26 -0.57
N GLU A 98 20.23 -12.64 0.72
CA GLU A 98 21.14 -13.67 1.23
C GLU A 98 20.78 -15.07 0.71
N GLU A 99 19.51 -15.36 0.51
CA GLU A 99 19.06 -16.59 -0.12
C GLU A 99 19.61 -16.74 -1.55
N LEU A 100 19.44 -15.70 -2.36
CA LEU A 100 19.85 -15.70 -3.76
C LEU A 100 21.36 -15.52 -3.97
N LEU A 101 22.02 -14.67 -3.17
CA LEU A 101 23.39 -14.19 -3.44
C LEU A 101 24.43 -14.55 -2.36
N GLY A 102 24.03 -15.26 -1.29
CA GLY A 102 24.87 -15.50 -0.11
C GLY A 102 26.24 -16.16 -0.36
N GLN A 103 26.42 -16.87 -1.48
CA GLN A 103 27.72 -17.44 -1.86
C GLN A 103 28.77 -16.40 -2.25
N HIS A 104 28.33 -15.24 -2.76
CA HIS A 104 29.18 -14.13 -3.18
C HIS A 104 29.22 -12.97 -2.16
N LEU A 105 28.31 -12.97 -1.18
CA LEU A 105 28.24 -11.95 -0.14
C LEU A 105 29.46 -12.01 0.79
N VAL A 106 30.27 -10.96 0.85
CA VAL A 106 31.43 -10.85 1.73
C VAL A 106 31.01 -10.43 3.14
N GLN A 107 30.28 -9.33 3.22
CA GLN A 107 29.82 -8.71 4.46
C GLN A 107 28.56 -7.88 4.17
N GLY A 108 27.67 -7.77 5.17
CA GLY A 108 26.62 -6.77 5.12
C GLY A 108 26.30 -6.09 6.44
N VAL A 109 25.60 -4.95 6.37
CA VAL A 109 25.13 -4.18 7.52
C VAL A 109 23.75 -3.60 7.23
N ILE A 110 22.74 -3.95 8.05
CA ILE A 110 21.39 -3.39 7.93
C ILE A 110 20.94 -2.67 9.20
N SER A 111 20.19 -1.58 9.03
CA SER A 111 19.48 -0.87 10.10
C SER A 111 17.97 -1.05 9.96
N VAL A 112 17.35 -1.63 10.99
CA VAL A 112 15.94 -2.02 10.98
C VAL A 112 15.24 -1.59 12.28
N PRO A 113 13.89 -1.49 12.31
CA PRO A 113 13.16 -1.05 13.51
C PRO A 113 13.43 -1.94 14.73
N LYS A 114 13.50 -1.33 15.91
CA LYS A 114 13.68 -2.03 17.18
C LYS A 114 12.60 -3.11 17.40
N GLY A 115 13.01 -4.34 17.70
CA GLY A 115 12.12 -5.47 17.97
C GLY A 115 11.54 -6.17 16.74
N ILE A 116 11.89 -5.76 15.51
CA ILE A 116 11.36 -6.37 14.29
C ILE A 116 11.74 -7.86 14.16
N ARG A 117 12.92 -8.29 14.64
CA ARG A 117 13.33 -9.70 14.62
C ARG A 117 12.39 -10.57 15.45
N ALA A 118 12.21 -10.20 16.72
CA ALA A 118 11.29 -10.88 17.63
C ALA A 118 9.84 -10.86 17.10
N ALA A 119 9.44 -9.78 16.42
CA ALA A 119 8.11 -9.70 15.80
C ALA A 119 7.93 -10.67 14.62
N MET A 120 8.96 -10.86 13.78
CA MET A 120 8.93 -11.87 12.70
C MET A 120 8.97 -13.30 13.27
N GLU A 121 9.77 -13.56 14.31
CA GLU A 121 9.80 -14.84 15.03
C GLU A 121 8.42 -15.20 15.60
N CYS A 122 7.80 -14.29 16.35
CA CYS A 122 6.47 -14.47 16.95
C CYS A 122 5.33 -14.62 15.93
N THR A 123 5.50 -14.10 14.71
CA THR A 123 4.53 -14.25 13.61
C THR A 123 4.82 -15.45 12.70
N GLY A 124 5.84 -16.25 13.02
CA GLY A 124 6.19 -17.46 12.27
C GLY A 124 6.92 -17.23 10.94
N LYS A 125 7.32 -15.98 10.64
CA LYS A 125 7.89 -15.55 9.35
C LYS A 125 9.39 -15.80 9.26
N GLN A 126 9.76 -17.07 9.36
CA GLN A 126 11.15 -17.52 9.36
C GLN A 126 11.86 -17.20 8.03
N GLU A 127 11.13 -17.14 6.91
CA GLU A 127 11.62 -16.73 5.59
C GLU A 127 12.04 -15.24 5.51
N MET A 128 11.62 -14.43 6.49
CA MET A 128 12.02 -13.02 6.60
C MET A 128 13.21 -12.82 7.54
N LEU A 129 13.73 -13.89 8.15
CA LEU A 129 14.89 -13.86 9.03
C LEU A 129 16.16 -14.28 8.28
N LEU A 130 17.30 -13.74 8.72
CA LEU A 130 18.61 -14.13 8.19
C LEU A 130 18.99 -15.54 8.63
N LYS A 131 19.84 -16.20 7.84
CA LYS A 131 20.29 -17.55 8.14
C LYS A 131 21.17 -17.59 9.41
N PRO A 132 21.20 -18.72 10.14
CA PRO A 132 22.21 -18.94 11.18
C PRO A 132 23.61 -18.71 10.60
N HIS A 133 24.42 -17.91 11.30
CA HIS A 133 25.76 -17.47 10.85
C HIS A 133 25.78 -16.62 9.55
N SER A 134 24.71 -15.86 9.30
CA SER A 134 24.67 -14.81 8.27
C SER A 134 25.88 -13.88 8.32
N ARG A 135 26.34 -13.43 7.14
CA ARG A 135 27.38 -12.41 6.97
C ARG A 135 26.85 -10.98 7.12
N ILE A 136 25.54 -10.81 7.37
CA ILE A 136 24.86 -9.52 7.50
C ILE A 136 24.68 -9.19 8.99
N GLN A 137 25.32 -8.11 9.44
CA GLN A 137 25.12 -7.56 10.77
C GLN A 137 23.82 -6.75 10.83
N VAL A 138 22.96 -7.06 11.80
CA VAL A 138 21.66 -6.41 11.98
C VAL A 138 21.65 -5.51 13.21
N PHE A 139 21.47 -4.21 12.98
CA PHE A 139 21.26 -3.20 14.01
C PHE A 139 19.77 -2.88 14.12
N GLU A 140 19.21 -3.11 15.30
CA GLU A 140 17.84 -2.74 15.65
C GLU A 140 17.85 -1.40 16.39
N GLY A 141 17.04 -0.45 15.92
CA GLY A 141 16.95 0.90 16.48
C GLY A 141 15.79 1.69 15.89
N ALA A 142 15.90 3.01 15.91
CA ALA A 142 14.83 3.95 15.59
C ALA A 142 13.51 3.71 16.36
N GLU A 143 13.60 3.63 17.69
CA GLU A 143 12.42 3.53 18.58
C GLU A 143 11.42 4.68 18.30
N ASP A 144 10.12 4.35 18.33
CA ASP A 144 9.01 5.25 17.94
C ASP A 144 9.17 5.94 16.56
N ASN A 145 9.91 5.33 15.63
CA ASN A 145 10.24 5.88 14.31
C ASN A 145 10.99 7.23 14.39
N LEU A 146 11.71 7.48 15.50
CA LEU A 146 12.61 8.60 15.69
C LEU A 146 14.07 8.14 15.55
N PRO A 147 15.00 8.97 15.04
CA PRO A 147 16.42 8.64 15.05
C PRO A 147 16.93 8.38 16.48
N ASP A 148 17.75 7.37 16.71
CA ASP A 148 18.39 7.11 18.01
C ASP A 148 19.88 6.75 17.86
N HIS A 149 20.57 6.52 18.99
CA HIS A 149 21.98 6.15 18.98
C HIS A 149 22.23 4.79 18.31
N ASP A 150 21.27 3.86 18.31
CA ASP A 150 21.42 2.55 17.70
C ASP A 150 21.34 2.61 16.19
N ALA A 151 20.41 3.41 15.65
CA ALA A 151 20.37 3.78 14.25
C ALA A 151 21.60 4.60 13.83
N LEU A 152 22.14 5.47 14.69
CA LEU A 152 23.41 6.18 14.43
C LEU A 152 24.59 5.22 14.35
N ARG A 153 24.71 4.25 15.27
CA ARG A 153 25.73 3.18 15.21
C ARG A 153 25.63 2.40 13.91
N ALA A 154 24.40 2.04 13.50
CA ALA A 154 24.15 1.37 12.23
C ALA A 154 24.57 2.22 11.02
N ALA A 155 24.23 3.51 11.01
CA ALA A 155 24.59 4.42 9.92
C ALA A 155 26.11 4.62 9.82
N LEU A 156 26.82 4.71 10.95
CA LEU A 156 28.29 4.77 10.95
C LEU A 156 28.92 3.47 10.45
N ALA A 157 28.38 2.30 10.82
CA ALA A 157 28.84 1.01 10.30
C ALA A 157 28.57 0.84 8.79
N ILE A 158 27.41 1.30 8.29
CA ILE A 158 27.08 1.36 6.85
C ILE A 158 28.07 2.27 6.12
N ARG A 159 28.38 3.45 6.69
CA ARG A 159 29.36 4.38 6.11
C ARG A 159 30.75 3.75 6.05
N GLN A 160 31.23 3.16 7.15
CA GLN A 160 32.53 2.52 7.21
C GLN A 160 32.66 1.35 6.24
N LEU A 161 31.60 0.56 6.05
CA LEU A 161 31.58 -0.50 5.04
C LEU A 161 31.73 0.09 3.64
N ALA A 162 30.95 1.13 3.31
CA ALA A 162 30.98 1.75 1.99
C ALA A 162 32.35 2.41 1.68
N GLU A 163 32.95 3.12 2.64
CA GLU A 163 34.26 3.75 2.51
C GLU A 163 35.42 2.76 2.32
N GLY A 164 35.20 1.46 2.61
CA GLY A 164 36.19 0.40 2.44
C GLY A 164 36.16 -0.31 1.09
N LEU A 165 35.24 0.04 0.18
CA LEU A 165 35.03 -0.68 -1.08
C LEU A 165 35.97 -0.23 -2.21
N THR A 166 36.22 -1.15 -3.14
CA THR A 166 37.11 -0.99 -4.29
C THR A 166 36.35 -1.02 -5.61
N ALA A 167 37.04 -0.78 -6.74
CA ALA A 167 36.40 -0.74 -8.05
C ALA A 167 35.90 -2.12 -8.54
N ASP A 168 36.44 -3.20 -7.95
CA ASP A 168 36.06 -4.58 -8.26
C ASP A 168 34.83 -5.05 -7.44
N ASP A 169 34.36 -4.24 -6.48
CA ASP A 169 33.26 -4.58 -5.59
C ASP A 169 31.88 -4.13 -6.11
N LEU A 170 30.85 -4.84 -5.67
CA LEU A 170 29.44 -4.51 -5.89
C LEU A 170 28.74 -4.27 -4.56
N LEU A 171 28.19 -3.06 -4.36
CA LEU A 171 27.36 -2.71 -3.22
C LEU A 171 25.87 -2.82 -3.55
N LEU A 172 25.18 -3.79 -2.96
CA LEU A 172 23.72 -3.87 -2.98
C LEU A 172 23.13 -3.03 -1.83
N VAL A 173 22.33 -2.02 -2.15
CA VAL A 173 21.71 -1.10 -1.19
C VAL A 173 20.21 -1.39 -1.09
N LEU A 174 19.73 -1.90 0.04
CA LEU A 174 18.33 -2.22 0.28
C LEU A 174 17.63 -1.07 1.01
N ILE A 175 16.64 -0.45 0.37
CA ILE A 175 15.94 0.74 0.88
C ILE A 175 14.46 0.46 1.03
N SER A 176 13.89 0.80 2.19
CA SER A 176 12.43 0.90 2.37
C SER A 176 12.07 2.08 3.27
N GLY A 177 10.76 2.26 3.52
CA GLY A 177 10.24 3.29 4.42
C GLY A 177 10.91 3.30 5.80
N GLY A 178 11.02 4.48 6.41
CA GLY A 178 11.69 4.67 7.71
C GLY A 178 13.17 5.09 7.66
N GLY A 179 13.80 5.12 6.48
CA GLY A 179 15.21 5.58 6.31
C GLY A 179 15.52 7.01 6.79
N SER A 180 14.48 7.81 7.07
CA SER A 180 14.55 9.03 7.88
C SER A 180 15.27 8.81 9.21
N ALA A 181 14.79 7.83 9.98
CA ALA A 181 15.19 7.52 11.34
C ALA A 181 16.26 6.42 11.39
N LEU A 182 16.20 5.46 10.47
CA LEU A 182 17.11 4.30 10.39
C LEU A 182 18.44 4.56 9.64
N LEU A 183 18.66 5.77 9.11
CA LEU A 183 19.97 6.16 8.58
C LEU A 183 20.40 7.57 9.03
N PRO A 184 20.51 7.85 10.33
CA PRO A 184 20.87 9.16 10.83
C PRO A 184 22.39 9.30 10.90
N ALA A 185 23.00 9.87 9.87
CA ALA A 185 24.41 10.26 9.88
C ALA A 185 24.51 11.79 9.79
N PRO A 186 24.53 12.55 10.91
CA PRO A 186 24.71 14.00 10.90
C PRO A 186 26.15 14.37 10.47
N ILE A 187 26.34 15.60 9.97
CA ILE A 187 27.67 16.10 9.56
C ILE A 187 28.33 16.78 10.77
N PRO A 188 29.54 16.37 11.21
CA PRO A 188 30.26 17.05 12.28
C PRO A 188 30.45 18.55 11.99
N PRO A 189 30.35 19.43 13.00
CA PRO A 189 30.23 19.12 14.43
C PRO A 189 28.80 18.77 14.91
N ILE A 190 27.80 18.77 14.03
CA ILE A 190 26.38 18.64 14.41
C ILE A 190 26.10 17.27 15.03
N THR A 191 25.48 17.25 16.20
CA THR A 191 25.11 16.00 16.89
C THR A 191 23.76 15.44 16.42
N LEU A 192 23.43 14.23 16.89
CA LEU A 192 22.12 13.62 16.61
C LEU A 192 20.99 14.41 17.29
N GLU A 193 21.23 14.85 18.52
CA GLU A 193 20.29 15.57 19.38
C GLU A 193 20.00 16.97 18.83
N GLU A 194 21.03 17.66 18.32
CA GLU A 194 20.87 18.94 17.62
C GLU A 194 20.04 18.78 16.35
N LYS A 195 20.33 17.75 15.54
CA LYS A 195 19.58 17.44 14.31
C LYS A 195 18.11 17.07 14.59
N GLN A 196 17.85 16.31 15.65
CA GLN A 196 16.49 16.03 16.13
C GLN A 196 15.79 17.31 16.59
N THR A 197 16.46 18.14 17.40
CA THR A 197 15.91 19.37 17.97
C THR A 197 15.52 20.36 16.87
N LEU A 198 16.40 20.56 15.88
CA LEU A 198 16.09 21.38 14.70
C LEU A 198 14.89 20.82 13.92
N THR A 199 14.83 19.50 13.71
CA THR A 199 13.70 18.86 13.01
C THR A 199 12.38 19.08 13.76
N LYS A 200 12.37 18.94 15.09
CA LYS A 200 11.20 19.20 15.95
C LYS A 200 10.78 20.67 15.92
N LEU A 201 11.73 21.60 15.99
CA LEU A 201 11.46 23.05 15.93
C LEU A 201 10.86 23.47 14.59
N LEU A 202 11.39 22.96 13.47
CA LEU A 202 10.86 23.23 12.13
C LEU A 202 9.43 22.69 11.97
N ALA A 203 9.19 21.44 12.37
CA ALA A 203 7.85 20.83 12.33
C ALA A 203 6.84 21.60 13.20
N ALA A 204 7.23 22.00 14.42
CA ALA A 204 6.40 22.82 15.32
C ALA A 204 6.13 24.25 14.80
N ARG A 205 6.87 24.70 13.78
CA ARG A 205 6.63 25.97 13.07
C ARG A 205 5.88 25.79 11.74
N GLY A 206 5.37 24.59 11.46
CA GLY A 206 4.60 24.29 10.26
C GLY A 206 5.44 24.10 8.99
N ALA A 207 6.75 23.83 9.12
CA ALA A 207 7.59 23.53 7.97
C ALA A 207 7.06 22.30 7.22
N THR A 208 6.96 22.42 5.90
CA THR A 208 6.49 21.34 5.02
C THR A 208 7.44 20.15 5.02
N ILE A 209 6.93 18.98 4.62
CA ILE A 209 7.76 17.77 4.52
C ILE A 209 8.90 17.94 3.49
N GLN A 210 8.72 18.79 2.47
CA GLN A 210 9.74 19.15 1.48
C GLN A 210 10.87 19.98 2.10
N GLU A 211 10.55 21.01 2.90
CA GLU A 211 11.53 21.82 3.62
C GLU A 211 12.29 21.00 4.66
N LEU A 212 11.57 20.21 5.47
CA LEU A 212 12.15 19.26 6.43
C LEU A 212 13.09 18.28 5.73
N ASN A 213 12.70 17.71 4.60
CA ASN A 213 13.55 16.81 3.82
C ASN A 213 14.79 17.50 3.24
N THR A 214 14.67 18.76 2.82
CA THR A 214 15.78 19.54 2.26
C THR A 214 16.85 19.77 3.33
N ILE A 215 16.44 20.25 4.51
CA ILE A 215 17.35 20.48 5.65
C ILE A 215 17.93 19.16 6.17
N ARG A 216 17.11 18.11 6.35
CA ARG A 216 17.56 16.79 6.81
C ARG A 216 18.59 16.13 5.88
N LYS A 217 18.51 16.38 4.57
CA LYS A 217 19.50 15.95 3.56
C LYS A 217 20.78 16.77 3.68
N ALA A 218 20.69 18.10 3.68
CA ALA A 218 21.84 19.01 3.76
C ALA A 218 22.69 18.78 5.02
N LEU A 219 22.06 18.41 6.15
CA LEU A 219 22.73 18.10 7.40
C LEU A 219 23.09 16.60 7.53
N SER A 220 23.41 15.89 6.46
CA SER A 220 23.73 14.45 6.51
C SER A 220 24.91 14.00 5.65
N GLN A 221 25.73 13.09 6.19
CA GLN A 221 26.84 12.47 5.47
C GLN A 221 26.40 11.40 4.46
N LEU A 222 25.28 10.69 4.70
CA LEU A 222 24.84 9.56 3.86
C LEU A 222 23.62 9.86 2.98
N LYS A 223 22.76 10.81 3.38
CA LYS A 223 21.58 11.20 2.61
C LYS A 223 22.00 12.10 1.43
N GLY A 224 21.12 12.26 0.44
CA GLY A 224 21.38 13.15 -0.71
C GLY A 224 22.45 12.66 -1.68
N GLY A 225 22.75 11.35 -1.70
CA GLY A 225 23.81 10.75 -2.52
C GLY A 225 25.09 10.40 -1.76
N GLY A 226 25.25 10.88 -0.52
CA GLY A 226 26.47 10.67 0.27
C GLY A 226 26.88 9.20 0.46
N LEU A 227 25.92 8.26 0.59
CA LEU A 227 26.23 6.82 0.63
C LEU A 227 26.84 6.32 -0.69
N ALA A 228 26.32 6.75 -1.84
CA ALA A 228 26.85 6.36 -3.14
C ALA A 228 28.20 7.03 -3.43
N GLN A 229 28.45 8.21 -2.85
CA GLN A 229 29.75 8.87 -2.90
C GLN A 229 30.78 8.15 -2.00
N ALA A 230 30.38 7.72 -0.80
CA ALA A 230 31.23 6.94 0.11
C ALA A 230 31.64 5.57 -0.49
N ALA A 231 30.75 4.95 -1.28
CA ALA A 231 31.01 3.68 -1.95
C ALA A 231 31.87 3.79 -3.23
N TYR A 232 32.16 4.99 -3.74
CA TYR A 232 32.97 5.15 -4.95
C TYR A 232 34.43 4.73 -4.66
N PRO A 233 35.07 3.84 -5.47
CA PRO A 233 34.74 3.56 -6.87
C PRO A 233 33.90 2.29 -7.17
N ALA A 234 33.37 1.59 -6.16
CA ALA A 234 32.56 0.38 -6.36
C ALA A 234 31.29 0.62 -7.19
N GLN A 235 30.77 -0.41 -7.86
CA GLN A 235 29.43 -0.33 -8.45
C GLN A 235 28.37 -0.40 -7.35
N VAL A 236 27.28 0.35 -7.49
CA VAL A 236 26.19 0.43 -6.51
C VAL A 236 24.88 0.06 -7.18
N VAL A 237 24.14 -0.88 -6.62
CA VAL A 237 22.77 -1.25 -7.04
C VAL A 237 21.83 -1.02 -5.87
N SER A 238 20.98 0.01 -5.97
CA SER A 238 19.93 0.27 -4.98
C SER A 238 18.63 -0.42 -5.37
N LEU A 239 18.10 -1.28 -4.49
CA LEU A 239 16.76 -1.83 -4.60
C LEU A 239 15.83 -1.13 -3.61
N ILE A 240 14.78 -0.51 -4.14
CA ILE A 240 13.94 0.43 -3.42
C ILE A 240 12.52 -0.09 -3.35
N LEU A 241 12.03 -0.34 -2.14
CA LEU A 241 10.61 -0.44 -1.82
C LEU A 241 10.10 0.99 -1.56
N SER A 242 9.35 1.54 -2.51
CA SER A 242 8.93 2.94 -2.46
C SER A 242 7.53 3.09 -1.85
N ASP A 243 7.51 3.69 -0.66
CA ASP A 243 6.33 4.25 0.01
C ASP A 243 6.01 5.69 -0.45
N VAL A 244 6.96 6.35 -1.14
CA VAL A 244 7.00 7.82 -1.25
C VAL A 244 7.44 8.32 -2.65
N VAL A 245 6.47 8.95 -3.33
CA VAL A 245 6.58 10.22 -4.10
C VAL A 245 6.82 10.27 -5.63
N VAL A 246 7.47 9.34 -6.32
CA VAL A 246 7.84 9.58 -7.75
C VAL A 246 6.64 9.91 -8.64
N ASP A 247 5.50 9.23 -8.44
CA ASP A 247 4.24 9.54 -9.13
C ASP A 247 3.25 10.39 -8.28
N ARG A 248 3.40 10.46 -6.94
CA ARG A 248 2.50 11.18 -5.98
C ARG A 248 2.33 12.69 -6.29
N TYR A 249 3.23 13.28 -7.07
CA TYR A 249 3.18 14.70 -7.47
C TYR A 249 3.17 14.91 -9.00
N GLY A 250 2.88 13.88 -9.81
CA GLY A 250 2.83 14.00 -11.27
C GLY A 250 4.16 14.47 -11.92
N LEU A 251 5.28 14.39 -11.18
CA LEU A 251 6.56 15.01 -11.57
C LEU A 251 7.09 14.44 -12.88
N ARG A 252 6.73 13.19 -13.25
CA ARG A 252 7.00 12.62 -14.58
C ARG A 252 6.59 13.53 -15.76
N ALA A 253 5.55 14.34 -15.59
CA ALA A 253 5.14 15.35 -16.57
C ALA A 253 5.91 16.68 -16.42
N ALA A 254 6.12 17.15 -15.18
CA ALA A 254 6.69 18.47 -14.87
C ALA A 254 8.24 18.53 -14.76
N LEU A 255 8.92 17.40 -14.68
CA LEU A 255 10.39 17.32 -14.67
C LEU A 255 10.94 17.95 -15.97
N PRO A 256 11.99 18.80 -15.91
CA PRO A 256 12.66 19.29 -17.11
C PRO A 256 13.09 18.14 -18.01
N CYS A 257 13.12 18.33 -19.33
CA CYS A 257 13.54 17.26 -20.24
C CYS A 257 14.88 16.66 -19.82
N SER A 258 15.87 17.45 -19.43
CA SER A 258 17.15 16.95 -18.88
C SER A 258 17.01 16.02 -17.67
N VAL A 259 16.03 16.21 -16.79
CA VAL A 259 15.82 15.35 -15.61
C VAL A 259 14.94 14.14 -15.92
N LYS A 260 13.95 14.26 -16.82
CA LYS A 260 13.28 13.07 -17.40
C LYS A 260 14.29 12.20 -18.15
N THR A 261 15.17 12.84 -18.91
CA THR A 261 16.28 12.25 -19.63
C THR A 261 17.24 11.60 -18.65
N VAL A 262 17.67 12.21 -17.54
CA VAL A 262 18.52 11.51 -16.53
C VAL A 262 17.77 10.38 -15.78
N LEU A 263 16.46 10.48 -15.57
CA LEU A 263 15.67 9.42 -14.91
C LEU A 263 15.26 8.28 -15.86
N ALA A 264 15.28 8.52 -17.18
CA ALA A 264 15.08 7.51 -18.22
C ALA A 264 16.40 7.00 -18.83
N GLN A 265 17.48 7.78 -18.74
CA GLN A 265 18.88 7.45 -19.07
C GLN A 265 19.70 7.10 -17.81
N ALA A 266 19.04 6.79 -16.69
CA ALA A 266 19.59 5.84 -15.73
C ALA A 266 19.97 4.53 -16.47
N ASP A 267 19.25 4.25 -17.57
CA ASP A 267 19.60 3.30 -18.61
C ASP A 267 20.25 4.06 -19.82
N SER A 268 21.60 4.22 -19.81
CA SER A 268 22.52 4.62 -20.92
C SER A 268 22.77 6.11 -21.34
N ASP A 269 23.89 6.70 -20.86
CA ASP A 269 24.88 7.50 -21.64
C ASP A 269 26.26 7.56 -20.92
N PRO A 270 27.38 7.10 -21.52
CA PRO A 270 28.71 7.19 -20.93
C PRO A 270 29.35 8.59 -20.86
N ARG A 271 28.71 9.65 -21.38
CA ARG A 271 29.37 10.97 -21.59
C ARG A 271 28.67 12.18 -20.96
N GLY A 272 27.69 11.97 -20.09
CA GLY A 272 27.15 13.03 -19.23
C GLY A 272 28.16 13.52 -18.17
N PRO A 273 28.00 14.73 -17.61
CA PRO A 273 28.92 15.26 -16.59
C PRO A 273 28.98 14.35 -15.35
N HIS A 274 30.17 13.84 -15.04
CA HIS A 274 30.41 12.82 -14.03
C HIS A 274 29.80 13.15 -12.67
N THR A 275 28.77 12.39 -12.23
CA THR A 275 28.30 12.43 -10.83
C THR A 275 27.86 11.08 -10.25
N CYS A 276 27.28 10.13 -11.01
CA CYS A 276 26.81 8.83 -10.45
C CYS A 276 26.75 7.65 -11.47
N GLY A 277 27.65 7.57 -12.46
CA GLY A 277 27.62 6.49 -13.47
C GLY A 277 27.81 5.06 -12.90
N HIS A 278 28.34 4.96 -11.68
CA HIS A 278 28.49 3.72 -10.93
C HIS A 278 27.21 3.25 -10.21
N VAL A 279 26.13 4.03 -10.24
CA VAL A 279 24.89 3.75 -9.48
C VAL A 279 23.74 3.35 -10.40
N LEU A 280 23.14 2.18 -10.14
CA LEU A 280 21.85 1.75 -10.67
C LEU A 280 20.80 1.83 -9.54
N ASN A 281 19.64 2.45 -9.79
CA ASN A 281 18.53 2.48 -8.83
C ASN A 281 17.31 1.78 -9.43
N VAL A 282 16.72 0.83 -8.70
CA VAL A 282 15.58 0.03 -9.14
C VAL A 282 14.47 0.11 -8.10
N ILE A 283 13.29 0.55 -8.51
CA ILE A 283 12.08 0.42 -7.70
C ILE A 283 11.58 -1.02 -7.87
N ILE A 284 11.63 -1.82 -6.80
CA ILE A 284 11.24 -3.24 -6.81
C ILE A 284 9.84 -3.48 -6.26
N GLY A 285 9.30 -2.49 -5.53
CA GLY A 285 7.96 -2.52 -4.95
C GLY A 285 7.40 -1.11 -4.82
N SER A 286 6.09 -0.99 -5.07
CA SER A 286 5.32 0.25 -4.95
C SER A 286 3.82 -0.10 -4.93
N ASN A 287 2.99 0.87 -4.54
CA ASN A 287 1.53 0.70 -4.57
C ASN A 287 1.00 0.36 -5.98
N ILE A 288 1.59 0.94 -7.02
CA ILE A 288 1.22 0.65 -8.42
C ILE A 288 1.46 -0.84 -8.75
N LEU A 289 2.57 -1.42 -8.28
CA LEU A 289 2.87 -2.83 -8.51
C LEU A 289 1.94 -3.77 -7.71
N ALA A 290 1.54 -3.37 -6.50
CA ALA A 290 0.54 -4.10 -5.72
C ALA A 290 -0.85 -4.06 -6.40
N LEU A 291 -1.31 -2.87 -6.80
CA LEU A 291 -2.61 -2.70 -7.47
C LEU A 291 -2.68 -3.38 -8.84
N ALA A 292 -1.55 -3.48 -9.56
CA ALA A 292 -1.48 -4.24 -10.81
C ALA A 292 -1.66 -5.75 -10.59
N GLU A 293 -1.08 -6.31 -9.52
CA GLU A 293 -1.37 -7.70 -9.12
C GLU A 293 -2.84 -7.86 -8.71
N ALA A 294 -3.34 -6.96 -7.85
CA ALA A 294 -4.73 -6.96 -7.40
C ALA A 294 -5.70 -6.96 -8.59
N GLN A 295 -5.39 -6.21 -9.65
CA GLN A 295 -6.18 -6.19 -10.88
C GLN A 295 -6.22 -7.56 -11.56
N GLN A 296 -5.05 -8.18 -11.76
CA GLN A 296 -4.97 -9.51 -12.40
C GLN A 296 -5.68 -10.59 -11.56
N GLN A 297 -5.51 -10.59 -10.24
CA GLN A 297 -6.16 -11.56 -9.36
C GLN A 297 -7.68 -11.36 -9.30
N ALA A 298 -8.17 -10.12 -9.30
CA ALA A 298 -9.60 -9.83 -9.40
C ALA A 298 -10.18 -10.26 -10.76
N GLU A 299 -9.45 -10.09 -11.87
CA GLU A 299 -9.86 -10.61 -13.19
C GLU A 299 -9.91 -12.13 -13.23
N VAL A 300 -8.96 -12.83 -12.60
CA VAL A 300 -8.98 -14.30 -12.43
C VAL A 300 -10.18 -14.77 -11.61
N LEU A 301 -10.60 -14.00 -10.59
CA LEU A 301 -11.83 -14.24 -9.82
C LEU A 301 -13.12 -13.87 -10.58
N GLY A 302 -13.03 -13.39 -11.83
CA GLY A 302 -14.17 -13.09 -12.69
C GLY A 302 -14.73 -11.67 -12.56
N TYR A 303 -14.04 -10.77 -11.86
CA TYR A 303 -14.42 -9.36 -11.77
C TYR A 303 -13.91 -8.57 -12.97
N ARG A 304 -14.70 -7.58 -13.40
CA ARG A 304 -14.17 -6.45 -14.17
C ARG A 304 -13.38 -5.55 -13.21
N ALA A 305 -12.06 -5.75 -13.16
CA ALA A 305 -11.19 -5.02 -12.25
C ALA A 305 -10.69 -3.70 -12.86
N VAL A 306 -10.74 -2.61 -12.10
CA VAL A 306 -10.32 -1.28 -12.55
C VAL A 306 -9.53 -0.58 -11.46
N VAL A 307 -8.29 -0.18 -11.76
CA VAL A 307 -7.50 0.69 -10.87
C VAL A 307 -8.03 2.12 -10.97
N LEU A 308 -8.50 2.65 -9.84
CA LEU A 308 -9.13 3.95 -9.68
C LEU A 308 -8.10 5.07 -9.44
N SER A 309 -7.10 4.80 -8.58
CA SER A 309 -5.92 5.65 -8.31
C SER A 309 -4.94 4.90 -7.42
N ALA A 310 -3.63 5.06 -7.67
CA ALA A 310 -2.54 4.61 -6.81
C ALA A 310 -2.01 5.73 -5.89
N ALA A 311 -2.67 6.89 -5.89
CA ALA A 311 -2.29 8.10 -5.17
C ALA A 311 -3.44 8.66 -4.29
N MET A 312 -4.39 7.82 -3.84
CA MET A 312 -5.48 8.23 -2.95
C MET A 312 -4.93 8.95 -1.71
N GLN A 313 -5.34 10.19 -1.50
CA GLN A 313 -4.84 11.04 -0.44
C GLN A 313 -5.91 12.05 0.01
N GLY A 314 -5.68 12.68 1.15
CA GLY A 314 -6.61 13.63 1.76
C GLY A 314 -7.33 13.06 2.98
N ASP A 315 -8.31 13.81 3.48
CA ASP A 315 -9.03 13.46 4.70
C ASP A 315 -10.01 12.30 4.49
N VAL A 316 -10.01 11.34 5.41
CA VAL A 316 -10.88 10.15 5.37
C VAL A 316 -12.38 10.49 5.30
N LYS A 317 -12.82 11.68 5.74
CA LYS A 317 -14.20 12.14 5.61
C LYS A 317 -14.57 12.44 4.14
N SER A 318 -13.72 13.19 3.43
CA SER A 318 -13.94 13.51 2.01
C SER A 318 -13.80 12.26 1.14
N MET A 319 -12.80 11.42 1.43
CA MET A 319 -12.63 10.14 0.74
C MET A 319 -13.80 9.18 0.97
N ALA A 320 -14.37 9.13 2.17
CA ALA A 320 -15.55 8.30 2.43
C ALA A 320 -16.76 8.78 1.62
N HIS A 321 -16.99 10.10 1.55
CA HIS A 321 -18.06 10.67 0.74
C HIS A 321 -17.91 10.32 -0.74
N PHE A 322 -16.66 10.33 -1.23
CA PHE A 322 -16.30 9.91 -2.59
C PHE A 322 -16.59 8.43 -2.85
N TYR A 323 -16.14 7.51 -2.00
CA TYR A 323 -16.46 6.08 -2.17
C TYR A 323 -17.96 5.78 -2.08
N GLY A 324 -18.69 6.47 -1.20
CA GLY A 324 -20.15 6.34 -1.11
C GLY A 324 -20.85 6.76 -2.40
N LEU A 325 -20.48 7.93 -2.94
CA LEU A 325 -21.05 8.45 -4.18
C LEU A 325 -20.64 7.61 -5.39
N LEU A 326 -19.38 7.17 -5.46
CA LEU A 326 -18.87 6.25 -6.47
C LEU A 326 -19.64 4.93 -6.47
N ALA A 327 -19.90 4.34 -5.30
CA ALA A 327 -20.68 3.10 -5.21
C ALA A 327 -22.12 3.28 -5.70
N GLN A 328 -22.76 4.42 -5.39
CA GLN A 328 -24.10 4.76 -5.88
C GLN A 328 -24.12 4.93 -7.40
N VAL A 329 -23.19 5.72 -7.96
CA VAL A 329 -23.08 5.98 -9.40
C VAL A 329 -22.72 4.70 -10.17
N ALA A 330 -21.80 3.89 -9.65
CA ALA A 330 -21.41 2.61 -10.23
C ALA A 330 -22.53 1.57 -10.20
N GLY A 331 -23.26 1.45 -9.07
CA GLY A 331 -24.43 0.60 -8.96
C GLY A 331 -25.51 0.95 -9.99
N ALA A 332 -25.74 2.25 -10.22
CA ALA A 332 -26.62 2.74 -11.28
C ALA A 332 -26.11 2.46 -12.71
N TYR A 333 -24.79 2.42 -12.95
CA TYR A 333 -24.24 1.97 -14.24
C TYR A 333 -24.42 0.47 -14.48
N LEU A 334 -24.37 -0.34 -13.41
CA LEU A 334 -24.56 -1.79 -13.47
C LEU A 334 -26.04 -2.22 -13.55
N THR A 335 -26.99 -1.28 -13.47
CA THR A 335 -28.43 -1.57 -13.46
C THR A 335 -29.15 -0.95 -14.67
N PRO A 336 -29.48 -1.73 -15.72
CA PRO A 336 -30.21 -1.20 -16.88
C PRO A 336 -31.69 -0.91 -16.58
N PRO A 337 -32.32 0.07 -17.26
CA PRO A 337 -31.74 1.06 -18.17
C PRO A 337 -31.41 2.38 -17.46
N ARG A 338 -30.21 2.93 -17.70
CA ARG A 338 -29.81 4.28 -17.27
C ARG A 338 -30.13 5.31 -18.36
N ALA A 339 -30.62 6.49 -17.97
CA ALA A 339 -30.87 7.61 -18.88
C ALA A 339 -29.92 8.78 -18.58
N GLY A 340 -28.87 8.92 -19.39
CA GLY A 340 -27.94 10.06 -19.34
C GLY A 340 -27.02 10.12 -18.12
N ALA A 341 -26.31 11.24 -17.99
CA ALA A 341 -25.62 11.63 -16.77
C ALA A 341 -26.65 12.21 -15.78
N SER A 342 -26.53 11.86 -14.50
CA SER A 342 -27.36 12.34 -13.40
C SER A 342 -26.61 13.35 -12.54
N VAL A 343 -27.32 13.99 -11.60
CA VAL A 343 -26.72 14.96 -10.65
C VAL A 343 -25.60 14.30 -9.83
N GLU A 344 -25.72 13.01 -9.54
CA GLU A 344 -24.70 12.23 -8.86
C GLU A 344 -23.41 12.05 -9.69
N ASP A 345 -23.48 12.01 -11.03
CA ASP A 345 -22.28 11.99 -11.86
C ASP A 345 -21.52 13.32 -11.75
N GLU A 346 -22.24 14.45 -11.78
CA GLU A 346 -21.65 15.79 -11.66
C GLU A 346 -20.96 15.97 -10.30
N GLN A 347 -21.67 15.65 -9.21
CA GLN A 347 -21.12 15.66 -7.85
C GLN A 347 -19.88 14.77 -7.68
N LEU A 348 -19.84 13.62 -8.38
CA LEU A 348 -18.69 12.71 -8.31
C LEU A 348 -17.45 13.29 -9.01
N HIS A 349 -17.64 14.03 -10.11
CA HIS A 349 -16.55 14.73 -10.79
C HIS A 349 -16.04 15.93 -9.97
N GLU A 350 -16.93 16.71 -9.34
CA GLU A 350 -16.54 17.80 -8.44
C GLU A 350 -15.68 17.28 -7.28
N LEU A 351 -16.13 16.24 -6.60
CA LEU A 351 -15.43 15.66 -5.46
C LEU A 351 -14.11 14.96 -5.83
N ALA A 352 -14.04 14.33 -7.02
CA ALA A 352 -12.78 13.81 -7.56
C ALA A 352 -11.75 14.93 -7.81
N ALA A 353 -12.20 16.10 -8.27
CA ALA A 353 -11.34 17.27 -8.45
C ALA A 353 -10.88 17.87 -7.10
N GLU A 354 -11.75 17.91 -6.08
CA GLU A 354 -11.40 18.36 -4.72
C GLU A 354 -10.31 17.49 -4.08
N LEU A 355 -10.33 16.18 -4.30
CA LEU A 355 -9.30 15.25 -3.79
C LEU A 355 -7.94 15.38 -4.50
N GLN A 356 -7.86 16.12 -5.61
CA GLN A 356 -6.62 16.40 -6.35
C GLN A 356 -5.81 15.12 -6.69
N LEU A 357 -6.48 14.13 -7.26
CA LEU A 357 -5.91 12.81 -7.57
C LEU A 357 -5.40 12.79 -9.02
N PRO A 358 -4.08 12.93 -9.26
CA PRO A 358 -3.54 13.27 -10.59
C PRO A 358 -3.55 12.10 -11.59
N ASP A 359 -3.76 10.88 -11.11
CA ASP A 359 -3.77 9.63 -11.87
C ASP A 359 -5.19 9.07 -12.10
N MET A 360 -6.23 9.70 -11.53
CA MET A 360 -7.61 9.24 -11.64
C MET A 360 -8.25 9.68 -12.97
N GLN A 361 -8.55 8.72 -13.84
CA GLN A 361 -9.34 8.96 -15.05
C GLN A 361 -10.80 8.55 -14.85
N LEU A 362 -11.53 9.29 -14.00
CA LEU A 362 -12.89 8.93 -13.56
C LEU A 362 -13.84 8.57 -14.72
N LYS A 363 -13.79 9.31 -15.82
CA LYS A 363 -14.62 9.03 -17.01
C LYS A 363 -14.34 7.63 -17.59
N GLU A 364 -13.07 7.25 -17.75
CA GLU A 364 -12.69 5.92 -18.26
C GLU A 364 -13.08 4.81 -17.28
N VAL A 365 -13.00 5.09 -15.97
CA VAL A 365 -13.50 4.17 -14.92
C VAL A 365 -15.00 3.94 -15.07
N LEU A 366 -15.80 5.00 -15.20
CA LEU A 366 -17.26 4.90 -15.37
C LEU A 366 -17.64 4.20 -16.69
N GLU A 367 -16.94 4.47 -17.80
CA GLU A 367 -17.14 3.76 -19.08
C GLU A 367 -16.80 2.26 -18.95
N SER A 368 -15.73 1.92 -18.22
CA SER A 368 -15.33 0.54 -17.95
C SER A 368 -16.36 -0.21 -17.08
N ILE A 369 -17.01 0.47 -16.12
CA ILE A 369 -18.12 -0.05 -15.31
C ILE A 369 -19.37 -0.25 -16.17
N ALA A 370 -19.73 0.74 -17.00
CA ALA A 370 -20.88 0.67 -17.89
C ALA A 370 -20.77 -0.47 -18.94
N GLY A 371 -19.54 -0.81 -19.33
CA GLY A 371 -19.25 -1.95 -20.20
C GLY A 371 -19.17 -3.32 -19.52
N ALA A 372 -19.26 -3.38 -18.18
CA ALA A 372 -19.16 -4.63 -17.43
C ALA A 372 -20.38 -5.53 -17.66
N ARG A 373 -20.15 -6.85 -17.76
CA ARG A 373 -21.19 -7.88 -17.94
C ARG A 373 -21.36 -8.77 -16.70
N GLY A 374 -20.79 -8.37 -15.57
CA GLY A 374 -20.65 -9.14 -14.35
C GLY A 374 -20.19 -8.25 -13.20
N PRO A 375 -19.68 -8.82 -12.10
CA PRO A 375 -19.27 -8.03 -10.95
C PRO A 375 -18.05 -7.16 -11.26
N VAL A 376 -17.94 -6.03 -10.57
CA VAL A 376 -16.85 -5.05 -10.70
C VAL A 376 -16.04 -5.02 -9.41
N CYS A 377 -14.73 -4.87 -9.52
CA CYS A 377 -13.85 -4.55 -8.40
C CYS A 377 -13.09 -3.26 -8.72
N LEU A 378 -13.33 -2.19 -7.95
CA LEU A 378 -12.57 -0.95 -8.05
C LEU A 378 -11.44 -0.98 -7.03
N LEU A 379 -10.22 -0.81 -7.53
CA LEU A 379 -8.98 -0.96 -6.78
C LEU A 379 -8.34 0.40 -6.61
N ALA A 380 -8.02 0.79 -5.39
CA ALA A 380 -7.31 2.04 -5.15
C ALA A 380 -6.26 1.84 -4.05
N GLY A 381 -5.33 2.77 -3.95
CA GLY A 381 -4.41 2.80 -2.83
C GLY A 381 -3.72 4.15 -2.70
N GLY A 382 -3.04 4.35 -1.58
CA GLY A 382 -2.42 5.61 -1.26
C GLY A 382 -2.31 5.79 0.25
N GLU A 383 -2.34 7.03 0.72
CA GLU A 383 -2.09 7.36 2.11
C GLU A 383 -3.07 8.43 2.62
N PRO A 384 -4.33 8.06 2.94
CA PRO A 384 -5.29 8.93 3.62
C PRO A 384 -4.75 9.50 4.94
N THR A 385 -5.34 10.62 5.37
CA THR A 385 -5.10 11.22 6.68
C THR A 385 -6.39 11.26 7.51
N VAL A 386 -6.24 11.09 8.82
CA VAL A 386 -7.32 11.23 9.80
C VAL A 386 -7.03 12.44 10.70
N GLN A 387 -8.02 13.30 10.86
CA GLN A 387 -7.97 14.38 11.86
C GLN A 387 -8.32 13.82 13.24
N LEU A 388 -7.34 13.81 14.14
CA LEU A 388 -7.53 13.42 15.52
C LEU A 388 -8.25 14.54 16.30
N GLN A 389 -9.42 14.22 16.84
CA GLN A 389 -10.27 15.09 17.65
C GLN A 389 -10.59 14.45 19.02
N GLY A 390 -10.64 13.11 19.08
CA GLY A 390 -10.83 12.36 20.32
C GLY A 390 -9.59 11.59 20.80
N THR A 391 -9.78 10.82 21.87
CA THR A 391 -8.75 9.97 22.50
C THR A 391 -9.01 8.48 22.31
N GLY A 392 -9.84 8.12 21.32
CA GLY A 392 -10.17 6.74 20.99
C GLY A 392 -9.00 5.97 20.36
N LYS A 393 -9.24 4.69 20.11
CA LYS A 393 -8.30 3.80 19.43
C LYS A 393 -8.80 3.50 18.02
N GLY A 394 -7.92 3.67 17.04
CA GLY A 394 -8.25 3.49 15.63
C GLY A 394 -7.09 3.86 14.73
N GLY A 395 -7.26 3.64 13.43
CA GLY A 395 -6.37 4.14 12.39
C GLY A 395 -7.14 4.64 11.18
N ARG A 396 -6.40 5.11 10.18
CA ARG A 396 -6.95 5.73 8.97
C ARG A 396 -7.79 4.76 8.14
N ASN A 397 -7.40 3.48 8.08
CA ASN A 397 -8.12 2.46 7.31
C ASN A 397 -9.42 2.04 8.00
N GLN A 398 -9.37 1.77 9.32
CA GLN A 398 -10.56 1.49 10.13
C GLN A 398 -11.52 2.69 10.12
N GLU A 399 -11.03 3.91 10.29
CA GLU A 399 -11.91 5.08 10.28
C GLU A 399 -12.49 5.35 8.88
N LEU A 400 -11.70 5.19 7.80
CA LEU A 400 -12.21 5.28 6.43
C LEU A 400 -13.31 4.24 6.18
N ALA A 401 -13.08 2.97 6.53
CA ALA A 401 -14.08 1.90 6.39
C ALA A 401 -15.37 2.24 7.16
N LEU A 402 -15.28 2.65 8.43
CA LEU A 402 -16.45 3.03 9.24
C LEU A 402 -17.22 4.22 8.61
N ARG A 403 -16.51 5.24 8.11
CA ARG A 403 -17.11 6.38 7.41
C ARG A 403 -17.75 5.97 6.07
N VAL A 404 -17.13 5.07 5.31
CA VAL A 404 -17.69 4.54 4.05
C VAL A 404 -18.95 3.73 4.30
N GLY A 405 -18.96 2.83 5.28
CA GLY A 405 -20.17 2.07 5.64
C GLY A 405 -21.31 3.00 6.07
N ALA A 406 -20.98 4.07 6.80
CA ALA A 406 -21.94 5.12 7.13
C ALA A 406 -22.42 5.92 5.91
N GLU A 407 -21.63 6.12 4.85
CA GLU A 407 -22.06 6.72 3.57
C GLU A 407 -22.92 5.76 2.74
N LEU A 408 -22.55 4.49 2.65
CA LEU A 408 -23.28 3.46 1.89
C LEU A 408 -24.71 3.27 2.44
N GLY A 409 -24.87 3.21 3.77
CA GLY A 409 -26.17 3.00 4.42
C GLY A 409 -27.19 4.15 4.23
N ARG A 410 -26.79 5.30 3.69
CA ARG A 410 -27.70 6.43 3.37
C ARG A 410 -28.07 6.51 1.88
N ARG A 411 -27.50 5.65 1.03
CA ARG A 411 -27.54 5.78 -0.44
C ARG A 411 -28.36 4.67 -1.08
N THR A 412 -28.94 4.98 -2.24
CA THR A 412 -29.66 4.00 -3.05
C THR A 412 -28.71 3.35 -4.05
N LEU A 413 -28.17 2.17 -3.70
CA LEU A 413 -27.12 1.48 -4.46
C LEU A 413 -27.62 0.58 -5.59
N GLY A 414 -28.95 0.50 -5.80
CA GLY A 414 -29.58 -0.41 -6.76
C GLY A 414 -29.60 -1.88 -6.28
N PRO A 415 -29.93 -2.83 -7.17
CA PRO A 415 -29.86 -4.28 -6.91
C PRO A 415 -28.41 -4.79 -7.01
N VAL A 416 -27.50 -4.18 -6.27
CA VAL A 416 -26.07 -4.51 -6.25
C VAL A 416 -25.66 -4.75 -4.80
N ASP A 417 -25.01 -5.87 -4.54
CA ASP A 417 -24.31 -6.12 -3.28
C ASP A 417 -22.97 -5.37 -3.31
N VAL A 418 -22.69 -4.60 -2.26
CA VAL A 418 -21.53 -3.72 -2.18
C VAL A 418 -20.72 -4.06 -0.94
N LEU A 419 -19.40 -4.14 -1.09
CA LEU A 419 -18.47 -4.27 0.03
C LEU A 419 -17.29 -3.34 -0.19
N PHE A 420 -16.90 -2.62 0.85
CA PHE A 420 -15.68 -1.81 0.88
C PHE A 420 -14.72 -2.38 1.92
N LEU A 421 -13.47 -2.59 1.52
CA LEU A 421 -12.36 -2.98 2.40
C LEU A 421 -11.25 -1.94 2.29
N SER A 422 -10.65 -1.57 3.42
CA SER A 422 -9.48 -0.68 3.49
C SER A 422 -8.47 -1.27 4.46
N GLY A 423 -7.20 -1.33 4.06
CA GLY A 423 -6.14 -1.85 4.92
C GLY A 423 -4.72 -1.38 4.57
N GLY A 424 -3.89 -1.20 5.59
CA GLY A 424 -2.46 -0.90 5.48
C GLY A 424 -1.67 -2.15 5.08
N THR A 425 -0.83 -2.02 4.05
CA THR A 425 -0.04 -3.16 3.52
C THR A 425 1.11 -3.60 4.43
N ASP A 426 1.40 -2.90 5.53
CA ASP A 426 2.30 -3.37 6.60
C ASP A 426 1.59 -4.25 7.65
N GLY A 427 0.27 -4.36 7.57
CA GLY A 427 -0.55 -5.18 8.44
C GLY A 427 -0.95 -4.51 9.75
N LYS A 428 -0.75 -3.18 9.87
CA LYS A 428 -1.21 -2.39 11.01
C LYS A 428 -1.86 -1.08 10.57
N ASP A 429 -2.87 -0.68 11.31
CA ASP A 429 -3.57 0.58 11.11
C ASP A 429 -3.69 1.32 12.44
N GLY A 430 -3.01 2.47 12.55
CA GLY A 430 -2.87 3.19 13.81
C GLY A 430 -2.11 2.37 14.88
N PRO A 431 -2.34 2.65 16.19
CA PRO A 431 -1.78 1.87 17.29
C PRO A 431 -2.62 0.60 17.55
N THR A 432 -2.86 -0.21 16.50
CA THR A 432 -3.70 -1.41 16.56
C THR A 432 -3.04 -2.62 15.89
N GLU A 433 -3.52 -3.82 16.21
CA GLU A 433 -3.06 -5.08 15.59
C GLU A 433 -3.88 -5.46 14.35
N ALA A 434 -4.90 -4.67 14.00
CA ALA A 434 -5.64 -4.82 12.75
C ALA A 434 -4.93 -4.04 11.65
N ALA A 435 -4.91 -4.59 10.44
CA ALA A 435 -4.46 -3.91 9.23
C ALA A 435 -5.50 -2.90 8.73
N GLY A 436 -6.76 -3.03 9.14
CA GLY A 436 -7.87 -2.23 8.63
C GLY A 436 -9.22 -2.85 8.96
N ALA A 437 -10.23 -2.58 8.13
CA ALA A 437 -11.58 -3.13 8.29
C ALA A 437 -12.33 -3.21 6.95
N TRP A 438 -13.43 -3.97 6.93
CA TRP A 438 -14.36 -4.07 5.81
C TRP A 438 -15.81 -3.82 6.24
N VAL A 439 -16.63 -3.30 5.33
CA VAL A 439 -18.00 -2.83 5.60
C VAL A 439 -18.95 -3.11 4.44
N MET A 440 -20.24 -3.20 4.77
CA MET A 440 -21.36 -3.33 3.84
C MET A 440 -22.43 -2.26 4.14
N PRO A 441 -23.39 -1.97 3.24
CA PRO A 441 -24.41 -0.92 3.44
C PRO A 441 -25.26 -1.09 4.69
N GLU A 442 -25.45 -2.32 5.17
CA GLU A 442 -26.20 -2.66 6.37
C GLU A 442 -25.51 -2.25 7.70
N LEU A 443 -24.24 -1.81 7.66
CA LEU A 443 -23.40 -1.52 8.83
C LEU A 443 -24.15 -0.74 9.93
N VAL A 444 -24.74 0.41 9.56
CA VAL A 444 -25.36 1.33 10.54
C VAL A 444 -26.60 0.71 11.19
N SER A 445 -27.42 -0.03 10.43
CA SER A 445 -28.65 -0.63 10.96
C SER A 445 -28.35 -1.84 11.85
N GLN A 446 -27.33 -2.63 11.51
CA GLN A 446 -26.83 -3.72 12.33
C GLN A 446 -26.19 -3.19 13.62
N ALA A 447 -25.30 -2.19 13.52
CA ALA A 447 -24.66 -1.56 14.67
C ALA A 447 -25.68 -0.96 15.66
N THR A 448 -26.73 -0.30 15.14
CA THR A 448 -27.84 0.22 15.96
C THR A 448 -28.56 -0.90 16.72
N THR A 449 -28.72 -2.08 16.10
CA THR A 449 -29.34 -3.27 16.73
C THR A 449 -28.46 -3.85 17.85
N GLU A 450 -27.14 -3.70 17.74
CA GLU A 450 -26.15 -4.08 18.76
C GLU A 450 -25.90 -2.96 19.82
N GLY A 451 -26.58 -1.82 19.70
CA GLY A 451 -26.42 -0.68 20.63
C GLY A 451 -25.18 0.18 20.39
N LEU A 452 -24.54 0.06 19.22
CA LEU A 452 -23.34 0.79 18.83
C LEU A 452 -23.70 2.02 17.98
N ASP A 453 -23.48 3.24 18.50
CA ASP A 453 -23.65 4.47 17.73
C ASP A 453 -22.39 4.83 16.92
N VAL A 454 -22.46 4.59 15.61
CA VAL A 454 -21.42 4.92 14.63
C VAL A 454 -20.98 6.39 14.72
N ALA A 455 -21.89 7.33 14.99
CA ALA A 455 -21.55 8.75 15.06
C ALA A 455 -20.67 9.07 16.27
N THR A 456 -20.98 8.52 17.45
CA THR A 456 -20.17 8.67 18.66
C THR A 456 -18.76 8.08 18.50
N PHE A 457 -18.62 6.87 17.95
CA PHE A 457 -17.28 6.28 17.74
C PHE A 457 -16.43 7.10 16.74
N LEU A 458 -17.04 7.61 15.67
CA LEU A 458 -16.36 8.49 14.71
C LEU A 458 -15.98 9.86 15.31
N ALA A 459 -16.79 10.41 16.21
CA ALA A 459 -16.48 11.68 16.89
C ALA A 459 -15.31 11.56 17.88
N HIS A 460 -15.03 10.35 18.38
CA HIS A 460 -13.94 10.09 19.33
C HIS A 460 -12.68 9.46 18.67
N ASN A 461 -12.67 9.27 17.35
CA ASN A 461 -11.64 8.50 16.62
C ASN A 461 -11.45 7.06 17.15
N ASP A 462 -12.55 6.42 17.57
CA ASP A 462 -12.54 5.13 18.29
C ASP A 462 -12.99 3.95 17.40
N SER A 463 -12.58 3.98 16.13
CA SER A 463 -13.00 3.01 15.10
C SER A 463 -12.59 1.57 15.39
N HIS A 464 -11.47 1.35 16.09
CA HIS A 464 -11.04 0.00 16.49
C HIS A 464 -11.99 -0.61 17.52
N THR A 465 -12.35 0.15 18.54
CA THR A 465 -13.26 -0.29 19.61
C THR A 465 -14.65 -0.58 19.05
N PHE A 466 -15.14 0.27 18.13
CA PHE A 466 -16.37 0.00 17.36
C PHE A 466 -16.32 -1.39 16.69
N PHE A 467 -15.31 -1.66 15.88
CA PHE A 467 -15.24 -2.92 15.13
C PHE A 467 -14.94 -4.14 16.01
N CYS A 468 -14.22 -3.99 17.14
CA CYS A 468 -14.05 -5.05 18.12
C CYS A 468 -15.38 -5.51 18.74
N HIS A 469 -16.34 -4.60 18.93
CA HIS A 469 -17.67 -4.93 19.42
C HIS A 469 -18.61 -5.39 18.29
N PHE A 470 -18.58 -4.69 17.15
CA PHE A 470 -19.51 -4.93 16.04
C PHE A 470 -19.35 -6.34 15.45
N GLN A 471 -20.42 -7.14 15.55
CA GLN A 471 -20.44 -8.57 15.20
C GLN A 471 -19.25 -9.36 15.81
N GLY A 472 -18.78 -8.96 17.00
CA GLY A 472 -17.70 -9.63 17.71
C GLY A 472 -16.33 -9.59 17.02
N GLY A 473 -16.04 -8.55 16.22
CA GLY A 473 -14.73 -8.40 15.57
C GLY A 473 -14.64 -8.91 14.14
N ALA A 474 -15.70 -9.50 13.58
CA ALA A 474 -15.69 -10.11 12.24
C ALA A 474 -15.33 -9.14 11.10
N HIS A 475 -15.53 -7.83 11.33
CA HIS A 475 -15.26 -6.77 10.37
C HIS A 475 -13.81 -6.24 10.37
N LEU A 476 -12.97 -6.66 11.32
CA LEU A 476 -11.55 -6.31 11.36
C LEU A 476 -10.73 -7.15 10.38
N LEU A 477 -9.83 -6.49 9.66
CA LEU A 477 -8.85 -7.15 8.81
C LEU A 477 -7.59 -7.44 9.61
N TYR A 478 -7.33 -8.71 9.92
CA TYR A 478 -6.12 -9.16 10.60
C TYR A 478 -5.21 -9.94 9.66
N THR A 479 -4.08 -9.34 9.26
CA THR A 479 -3.02 -10.03 8.48
C THR A 479 -1.79 -10.39 9.32
N GLY A 480 -1.69 -9.85 10.54
CA GLY A 480 -0.41 -9.71 11.24
C GLY A 480 0.56 -8.79 10.49
N LEU A 481 1.74 -8.54 11.08
CA LEU A 481 2.80 -7.77 10.42
C LEU A 481 3.19 -8.43 9.10
N THR A 482 3.04 -7.72 7.98
CA THR A 482 3.22 -8.34 6.65
C THR A 482 4.68 -8.55 6.29
N GLY A 483 5.57 -7.65 6.75
CA GLY A 483 6.99 -7.61 6.36
C GLY A 483 7.27 -6.69 5.15
N THR A 484 6.26 -5.98 4.65
CA THR A 484 6.36 -4.98 3.57
C THR A 484 5.63 -3.69 3.96
N ASN A 485 5.74 -2.63 3.15
CA ASN A 485 4.87 -1.45 3.24
C ASN A 485 4.92 -0.71 1.89
N VAL A 486 3.77 -0.63 1.22
CA VAL A 486 3.54 0.17 0.00
C VAL A 486 2.30 1.06 0.15
N MET A 487 2.09 1.61 1.36
CA MET A 487 0.92 2.40 1.78
C MET A 487 -0.36 1.56 1.98
N ASP A 488 -1.54 2.17 1.87
CA ASP A 488 -2.85 1.51 2.06
C ASP A 488 -3.45 1.05 0.74
N VAL A 489 -4.26 -0.03 0.80
CA VAL A 489 -5.06 -0.54 -0.32
C VAL A 489 -6.54 -0.50 0.05
N HIS A 490 -7.36 -0.06 -0.91
CA HIS A 490 -8.81 0.00 -0.84
C HIS A 490 -9.41 -0.87 -1.96
N LEU A 491 -10.41 -1.68 -1.60
CA LEU A 491 -11.14 -2.54 -2.52
C LEU A 491 -12.62 -2.21 -2.41
N LEU A 492 -13.26 -1.80 -3.52
CA LEU A 492 -14.70 -1.59 -3.60
C LEU A 492 -15.31 -2.60 -4.58
N PHE A 493 -15.98 -3.60 -4.01
CA PHE A 493 -16.68 -4.65 -4.74
C PHE A 493 -18.12 -4.23 -5.03
N LEU A 494 -18.57 -4.48 -6.26
CA LEU A 494 -19.92 -4.20 -6.76
C LEU A 494 -20.42 -5.44 -7.51
N GLN A 495 -21.30 -6.22 -6.88
CA GLN A 495 -21.83 -7.47 -7.43
C GLN A 495 -23.33 -7.35 -7.74
N PRO A 496 -23.75 -7.31 -9.03
CA PRO A 496 -25.16 -7.34 -9.40
C PRO A 496 -25.88 -8.60 -8.86
N ARG A 497 -27.14 -8.42 -8.44
CA ARG A 497 -28.00 -9.47 -7.87
C ARG A 497 -28.80 -10.24 -8.92
#